data_AF-A0A535IKQ6-F1
#
_entry.id   AF-A0A535IKQ6-F1
#
_cell.length_a   1.000
_cell.length_b   1.000
_cell.length_c   1.000
_cell.angle_alpha   90.00
_cell.angle_beta   90.00
_cell.angle_gamma   90.00
#
_symmetry.space_group_name_H-M   'P 1'
#
loop_
_entity.id
_entity.type
_entity.pdbx_description
1 polymer ?
#
loop_
_entity_poly.entity_id
_entity_poly.type
_entity_poly.pdbx_seq_one_letter_code
_entity_poly.pdbx_strand_id
1 'polypeptide(L)'
;MSDHQGLVRHHPAGGDGLRYAAGGGPGGGARAQERSGGVGDDDRRPPGGPAAPRPHGRGRTPEGRDVCLAAHRVQGDGRVLPSDAVLTAVLAAAAGTAVLAHGAFEPNSPVFGPVVGRGPRERVVYLTFDDGPNGRTTERIVNILERAGIPATFFMVGRHVVRAPALAHDVARAGFGIGNHTYTHTKLTLLGPRQTAEEISWAHGAIVG
;
A
#
# COMPACT_ATOMS: atom_id res chain seq x y z
N MET A 1 33.48 27.57 21.99
CA MET A 1 32.55 28.65 22.36
C MET A 1 31.54 28.79 21.24
N SER A 2 30.30 28.38 21.49
CA SER A 2 29.05 29.06 21.10
C SER A 2 27.88 28.09 21.24
N ASP A 3 27.03 28.42 22.20
CA ASP A 3 25.76 27.78 22.56
C ASP A 3 24.75 27.83 21.41
N HIS A 4 24.01 26.73 21.23
CA HIS A 4 22.66 26.76 20.67
C HIS A 4 21.71 25.95 21.55
N GLN A 5 21.34 26.52 22.70
CA GLN A 5 20.10 26.16 23.37
C GLN A 5 18.94 26.95 22.74
N GLY A 6 18.18 26.28 21.86
CA GLY A 6 16.88 26.73 21.38
C GLY A 6 15.77 26.15 22.26
N LEU A 7 15.29 26.99 23.17
CA LEU A 7 14.28 26.77 24.20
C LEU A 7 12.95 26.20 23.64
N VAL A 8 12.63 24.94 23.97
CA VAL A 8 11.29 24.36 23.82
C VAL A 8 10.40 24.88 24.96
N ARG A 9 9.40 25.71 24.64
CA ARG A 9 8.33 26.04 25.58
C ARG A 9 7.15 25.10 25.38
N HIS A 10 6.80 24.36 26.42
CA HIS A 10 5.55 23.62 26.51
C HIS A 10 4.37 24.58 26.78
N HIS A 11 3.28 24.41 26.04
CA HIS A 11 1.96 24.93 26.41
C HIS A 11 0.91 23.81 26.32
N PRO A 12 -0.09 23.78 27.22
CA PRO A 12 -0.94 22.62 27.45
C PRO A 12 -2.17 22.61 26.53
N ALA A 13 -2.64 21.39 26.24
CA ALA A 13 -4.00 21.00 25.84
C ALA A 13 -4.79 21.98 24.95
N GLY A 14 -4.74 21.74 23.64
CA GLY A 14 -5.66 22.32 22.66
C GLY A 14 -5.32 21.74 21.29
N GLY A 15 -6.31 21.14 20.62
CA GLY A 15 -6.08 20.36 19.40
C GLY A 15 -5.41 21.15 18.28
N ASP A 16 -4.36 20.56 17.70
CA ASP A 16 -3.85 20.95 16.40
C ASP A 16 -3.58 19.67 15.61
N GLY A 17 -4.60 19.29 14.83
CA GLY A 17 -4.34 18.53 13.61
C GLY A 17 -3.33 19.30 12.77
N LEU A 18 -2.43 18.57 12.09
CA LEU A 18 -1.45 19.14 11.18
C LEU A 18 -2.15 20.04 10.16
N ARG A 19 -2.12 21.36 10.38
CA ARG A 19 -2.64 22.35 9.43
C ARG A 19 -1.58 22.60 8.37
N TYR A 20 -1.80 22.11 7.16
CA TYR A 20 -1.05 22.56 5.99
C TYR A 20 -1.63 23.90 5.51
N ALA A 21 -0.79 24.93 5.45
CA ALA A 21 -1.14 26.26 4.97
C ALA A 21 -1.11 26.27 3.43
N ALA A 22 -2.27 26.45 2.79
CA ALA A 22 -2.36 26.72 1.35
C ALA A 22 -2.10 28.22 1.09
N GLY A 23 -1.00 28.52 0.40
CA GLY A 23 -0.67 29.86 -0.10
C GLY A 23 -1.48 30.19 -1.36
N GLY A 24 -2.03 31.39 -1.41
CA GLY A 24 -2.81 31.92 -2.54
C GLY A 24 -1.96 32.57 -3.63
N GLY A 25 -2.51 32.58 -4.85
CA GLY A 25 -2.05 33.36 -6.00
C GLY A 25 -3.00 33.20 -7.21
N PRO A 26 -3.12 34.20 -8.11
CA PRO A 26 -4.42 34.63 -8.62
C PRO A 26 -4.69 34.36 -10.12
N GLY A 27 -5.99 34.30 -10.47
CA GLY A 27 -6.58 34.99 -11.62
C GLY A 27 -6.41 34.38 -13.02
N GLY A 28 -7.53 34.19 -13.73
CA GLY A 28 -7.55 34.05 -15.18
C GLY A 28 -8.74 33.27 -15.72
N GLY A 29 -9.85 33.94 -15.99
CA GLY A 29 -10.97 33.36 -16.73
C GLY A 29 -10.72 33.33 -18.23
N ALA A 30 -11.33 32.38 -18.95
CA ALA A 30 -12.00 32.60 -20.23
C ALA A 30 -12.55 31.30 -20.85
N ARG A 31 -13.84 31.37 -21.18
CA ARG A 31 -14.49 30.88 -22.41
C ARG A 31 -14.64 29.37 -22.63
N ALA A 32 -15.89 28.96 -22.45
CA ALA A 32 -16.53 27.89 -23.18
C ALA A 32 -16.47 28.14 -24.70
N GLN A 33 -16.16 27.09 -25.45
CA GLN A 33 -16.45 27.02 -26.88
C GLN A 33 -16.88 25.59 -27.21
N GLU A 34 -18.17 25.46 -27.52
CA GLU A 34 -18.73 24.30 -28.19
C GLU A 34 -18.09 24.14 -29.57
N ARG A 35 -17.61 22.94 -29.87
CA ARG A 35 -17.45 22.48 -31.25
C ARG A 35 -17.95 21.05 -31.40
N SER A 36 -18.94 20.98 -32.26
CA SER A 36 -19.58 19.82 -32.88
C SER A 36 -18.63 19.01 -33.77
N GLY A 37 -18.88 17.69 -33.80
CA GLY A 37 -18.76 16.87 -35.00
C GLY A 37 -17.42 16.15 -35.22
N GLY A 38 -17.49 14.83 -35.36
CA GLY A 38 -16.37 14.02 -35.85
C GLY A 38 -16.48 12.55 -35.46
N VAL A 39 -17.35 11.81 -36.15
CA VAL A 39 -17.34 10.34 -36.17
C VAL A 39 -16.04 9.88 -36.83
N GLY A 40 -15.27 9.07 -36.11
CA GLY A 40 -14.06 8.40 -36.57
C GLY A 40 -13.94 7.09 -35.80
N ASP A 41 -14.40 6.03 -36.43
CA ASP A 41 -14.26 4.64 -36.03
C ASP A 41 -12.78 4.27 -36.24
N ASP A 42 -12.05 3.95 -35.17
CA ASP A 42 -10.74 3.29 -35.27
C ASP A 42 -10.43 2.46 -34.03
N ASP A 43 -9.80 1.32 -34.30
CA ASP A 43 -9.70 0.10 -33.53
C ASP A 43 -9.11 0.25 -32.11
N ARG A 44 -9.80 -0.28 -31.10
CA ARG A 44 -9.17 -0.72 -29.84
C ARG A 44 -9.68 -2.10 -29.42
N ARG A 45 -9.06 -3.13 -30.00
CA ARG A 45 -9.09 -4.50 -29.49
C ARG A 45 -7.79 -4.78 -28.70
N PRO A 46 -7.84 -5.00 -27.37
CA PRO A 46 -6.74 -5.64 -26.68
C PRO A 46 -6.67 -7.15 -27.04
N PRO A 47 -5.47 -7.73 -26.97
CA PRO A 47 -5.04 -8.85 -27.81
C PRO A 47 -5.74 -10.18 -27.51
N GLY A 48 -5.87 -11.00 -28.56
CA GLY A 48 -6.36 -12.36 -28.48
C GLY A 48 -5.57 -13.19 -27.47
N GLY A 49 -6.29 -13.83 -26.55
CA GLY A 49 -5.74 -14.86 -25.70
C GLY A 49 -5.22 -16.04 -26.53
N PRO A 50 -4.20 -16.77 -26.05
CA PRO A 50 -3.65 -17.90 -26.78
C PRO A 50 -4.72 -18.98 -26.98
N ALA A 51 -4.82 -19.45 -28.23
CA ALA A 51 -5.67 -20.55 -28.63
C ALA A 51 -5.32 -21.84 -27.88
N ALA A 52 -6.34 -22.62 -27.54
CA ALA A 52 -6.22 -23.94 -26.94
C ALA A 52 -5.34 -24.88 -27.81
N PRO A 53 -4.51 -25.75 -27.21
CA PRO A 53 -3.69 -26.68 -27.99
C PRO A 53 -4.58 -27.75 -28.64
N ARG A 54 -4.46 -27.90 -29.96
CA ARG A 54 -4.96 -29.06 -30.70
C ARG A 54 -3.96 -30.23 -30.57
N PRO A 55 -4.43 -31.49 -30.64
CA PRO A 55 -3.58 -32.64 -30.39
C PRO A 55 -2.49 -32.75 -31.46
N HIS A 56 -1.23 -32.80 -31.02
CA HIS A 56 -0.06 -32.93 -31.88
C HIS A 56 -0.05 -34.29 -32.59
N GLY A 57 -0.15 -34.24 -33.92
CA GLY A 57 0.36 -35.29 -34.80
C GLY A 57 1.89 -35.34 -34.75
N ARG A 58 2.43 -36.55 -34.92
CA ARG A 58 3.87 -36.84 -34.95
C ARG A 58 4.57 -36.03 -36.05
N GLY A 59 5.33 -35.00 -35.66
CA GLY A 59 6.24 -34.26 -36.53
C GLY A 59 7.66 -34.80 -36.41
N ARG A 60 8.21 -35.32 -37.51
CA ARG A 60 9.65 -35.57 -37.71
C ARG A 60 10.33 -34.25 -38.06
N THR A 61 11.46 -33.93 -37.44
CA THR A 61 12.33 -32.81 -37.84
C THR A 61 13.25 -33.23 -39.01
N PRO A 62 13.73 -32.28 -39.85
CA PRO A 62 14.54 -32.58 -41.05
C PRO A 62 16.03 -32.80 -40.79
N GLU A 63 16.48 -32.74 -39.53
CA GLU A 63 17.85 -33.09 -39.15
C GLU A 63 17.77 -34.18 -38.09
N GLY A 64 18.24 -35.37 -38.46
CA GLY A 64 18.14 -36.61 -37.67
C GLY A 64 18.95 -36.57 -36.38
N ARG A 65 18.49 -35.81 -35.39
CA ARG A 65 18.93 -35.89 -34.01
C ARG A 65 17.75 -36.30 -33.16
N ASP A 66 17.75 -37.56 -32.73
CA ASP A 66 16.82 -38.08 -31.75
C ASP A 66 16.93 -37.24 -30.47
N VAL A 67 15.90 -36.46 -30.17
CA VAL A 67 15.76 -35.82 -28.85
C VAL A 67 15.32 -36.92 -27.89
N CYS A 68 16.29 -37.63 -27.32
CA CYS A 68 16.05 -38.46 -26.15
C CYS A 68 15.62 -37.53 -25.00
N LEU A 69 14.34 -37.57 -24.63
CA LEU A 69 13.91 -37.12 -23.31
C LEU A 69 14.60 -38.04 -22.29
N ALA A 70 15.76 -37.63 -21.80
CA ALA A 70 16.39 -38.28 -20.67
C ALA A 70 15.51 -38.00 -19.45
N ALA A 71 14.68 -38.97 -19.07
CA ALA A 71 14.03 -38.97 -17.78
C ALA A 71 15.13 -38.92 -16.71
N HIS A 72 15.30 -37.76 -16.10
CA HIS A 72 16.24 -37.59 -15.00
C HIS A 72 15.69 -38.37 -13.82
N ARG A 73 16.03 -39.67 -13.72
CA ARG A 73 15.80 -40.44 -12.50
C ARG A 73 16.63 -39.77 -11.41
N VAL A 74 15.95 -39.15 -10.45
CA VAL A 74 16.55 -38.81 -9.16
C VAL A 74 16.88 -40.13 -8.50
N GLN A 75 18.11 -40.59 -8.69
CA GLN A 75 18.64 -41.76 -8.01
C GLN A 75 18.84 -41.35 -6.55
N GLY A 76 17.85 -41.62 -5.70
CA GLY A 76 18.00 -41.47 -4.27
C GLY A 76 19.00 -42.52 -3.78
N ASP A 77 20.10 -42.09 -3.18
CA ASP A 77 21.21 -42.95 -2.68
C ASP A 77 20.80 -43.93 -1.56
N GLY A 78 19.50 -44.16 -1.31
CA GLY A 78 18.99 -45.04 -0.25
C GLY A 78 19.35 -44.61 1.17
N ARG A 79 20.02 -43.46 1.35
CA ARG A 79 20.41 -42.93 2.65
C ARG A 79 19.18 -42.38 3.36
N VAL A 80 18.64 -43.15 4.30
CA VAL A 80 17.67 -42.67 5.27
C VAL A 80 18.39 -41.68 6.17
N LEU A 81 17.91 -40.43 6.24
CA LEU A 81 18.43 -39.46 7.19
C LEU A 81 18.27 -40.03 8.60
N PRO A 82 19.29 -39.94 9.46
CA PRO A 82 19.18 -40.46 10.80
C PRO A 82 18.06 -39.70 11.54
N SER A 83 17.32 -40.40 12.42
CA SER A 83 16.07 -39.90 13.01
C SER A 83 16.25 -38.62 13.82
N ASP A 84 17.44 -38.41 14.38
CA ASP A 84 17.88 -37.19 15.04
C ASP A 84 17.98 -36.00 14.07
N ALA A 85 18.48 -36.20 12.85
CA ALA A 85 18.51 -35.16 11.82
C ALA A 85 17.10 -34.75 11.37
N VAL A 86 16.20 -35.74 11.21
CA VAL A 86 14.79 -35.47 10.89
C VAL A 86 14.10 -34.73 12.03
N LEU A 87 14.27 -35.19 13.27
CA LEU A 87 13.70 -34.55 14.46
C LEU A 87 14.23 -33.12 14.62
N THR A 88 15.53 -32.91 14.43
CA THR A 88 16.15 -31.57 14.50
C THR A 88 15.57 -30.65 13.44
N ALA A 89 15.42 -31.11 12.19
CA ALA A 89 14.83 -30.32 11.11
C ALA A 89 13.37 -29.94 11.41
N VAL A 90 12.57 -30.88 11.95
CA VAL A 90 11.18 -30.62 12.34
C VAL A 90 11.09 -29.62 13.48
N LEU A 91 11.93 -29.76 14.52
CA LEU A 91 11.96 -28.82 15.64
C LEU A 91 12.42 -27.42 15.20
N ALA A 92 13.42 -27.34 14.33
CA ALA A 92 13.88 -26.07 13.76
C ALA A 92 12.79 -25.39 12.92
N ALA A 93 12.08 -26.16 12.09
CA ALA A 93 10.94 -25.66 11.32
C ALA A 93 9.82 -25.16 12.23
N ALA A 94 9.45 -25.94 13.26
CA ALA A 94 8.42 -25.56 14.24
C ALA A 94 8.80 -24.28 15.00
N ALA A 95 10.06 -24.17 15.44
CA ALA A 95 10.56 -22.96 16.10
C ALA A 95 10.55 -21.75 15.15
N GLY A 96 11.00 -21.91 13.90
CA GLY A 96 10.96 -20.86 12.89
C GLY A 96 9.54 -20.37 12.60
N THR A 97 8.58 -21.29 12.45
CA THR A 97 7.17 -20.94 12.29
C THR A 97 6.63 -20.20 13.51
N ALA A 98 6.97 -20.62 14.73
CA ALA A 98 6.56 -19.94 15.96
C ALA A 98 7.11 -18.51 16.04
N VAL A 99 8.37 -18.28 15.66
CA VAL A 99 8.97 -16.93 15.61
C VAL A 99 8.27 -16.04 14.58
N LEU A 100 8.00 -16.56 13.39
CA LEU A 100 7.27 -15.81 12.35
C LEU A 100 5.83 -15.50 12.77
N ALA A 101 5.14 -16.46 13.39
CA ALA A 101 3.80 -16.25 13.93
C ALA A 101 3.81 -15.19 15.03
N HIS A 102 4.76 -15.25 15.96
CA HIS A 102 4.92 -14.22 17.00
C HIS A 102 5.20 -12.84 16.38
N GLY A 103 6.09 -12.76 15.38
CA GLY A 103 6.34 -11.53 14.63
C GLY A 103 5.10 -10.96 13.96
N ALA A 104 4.24 -11.82 13.41
CA ALA A 104 3.09 -11.41 12.60
C ALA A 104 1.85 -11.05 13.42
N PHE A 105 1.63 -11.70 14.56
CA PHE A 105 0.38 -11.60 15.32
C PHE A 105 0.52 -10.88 16.66
N GLU A 106 1.72 -10.72 17.20
CA GLU A 106 1.93 -9.93 18.42
C GLU A 106 2.12 -8.44 18.06
N PRO A 107 1.21 -7.54 18.46
CA PRO A 107 1.23 -6.12 18.03
C PRO A 107 2.52 -5.36 18.37
N ASN A 108 3.23 -5.81 19.41
CA ASN A 108 4.47 -5.18 19.88
C ASN A 108 5.72 -6.06 19.67
N SER A 109 5.68 -6.99 18.73
CA SER A 109 6.81 -7.88 18.46
C SER A 109 8.02 -7.14 17.87
N PRO A 110 9.23 -7.31 18.44
CA PRO A 110 10.44 -6.71 17.89
C PRO A 110 11.06 -7.52 16.73
N VAL A 111 10.44 -8.65 16.32
CA VAL A 111 11.00 -9.62 15.36
C VAL A 111 11.34 -8.99 14.01
N PHE A 112 10.56 -8.02 13.56
CA PHE A 112 10.76 -7.34 12.27
C PHE A 112 11.37 -5.93 12.39
N GLY A 113 11.76 -5.54 13.61
CA GLY A 113 12.31 -4.21 13.90
C GLY A 113 11.75 -3.61 15.19
N PRO A 114 12.28 -2.47 15.64
CA PRO A 114 11.82 -1.82 16.86
C PRO A 114 10.37 -1.35 16.73
N VAL A 115 9.52 -1.75 17.68
CA VAL A 115 8.17 -1.19 17.81
C VAL A 115 8.24 0.13 18.56
N VAL A 116 7.80 1.19 17.91
CA VAL A 116 7.83 2.54 18.45
C VAL A 116 6.45 2.90 18.99
N GLY A 117 6.26 2.72 20.30
CA GLY A 117 5.08 3.22 21.02
C GLY A 117 5.31 4.63 21.55
N ARG A 118 4.66 5.63 20.96
CA ARG A 118 4.63 7.00 21.48
C ARG A 118 3.18 7.43 21.64
N GLY A 119 2.75 7.64 22.87
CA GLY A 119 1.39 8.05 23.20
C GLY A 119 1.26 8.33 24.70
N PRO A 120 0.19 9.01 25.12
CA PRO A 120 -0.11 9.21 26.52
C PRO A 120 -0.32 7.86 27.22
N ARG A 121 -0.03 7.79 28.53
CA ARG A 121 -0.30 6.60 29.36
C ARG A 121 -1.76 6.52 29.85
N GLU A 122 -2.58 7.44 29.37
CA GLU A 122 -4.00 7.56 29.67
C GLU A 122 -4.83 6.63 28.78
N ARG A 123 -6.08 6.37 29.20
CA ARG A 123 -7.02 5.58 28.40
C ARG A 123 -7.59 6.43 27.27
N VAL A 124 -6.83 6.52 26.18
CA VAL A 124 -7.22 7.26 24.97
C VAL A 124 -7.46 6.27 23.83
N VAL A 125 -8.47 6.56 23.01
CA VAL A 125 -8.74 5.84 21.76
C VAL A 125 -8.59 6.81 20.60
N TYR A 126 -7.84 6.40 19.57
CA TYR A 126 -7.69 7.15 18.33
C TYR A 126 -8.50 6.46 17.23
N LEU A 127 -9.41 7.20 16.61
CA LEU A 127 -10.18 6.72 15.47
C LEU A 127 -9.42 7.00 14.17
N THR A 128 -9.14 5.94 13.43
CA THR A 128 -8.47 6.01 12.12
C THR A 128 -9.28 5.25 11.07
N PHE A 129 -9.25 5.74 9.84
CA PHE A 129 -9.94 5.11 8.70
C PHE A 129 -8.99 5.02 7.52
N ASP A 130 -8.93 3.85 6.89
CA ASP A 130 -8.05 3.57 5.76
C ASP A 130 -8.83 3.58 4.43
N ASP A 131 -8.12 3.42 3.31
CA ASP A 131 -8.65 3.22 1.94
C ASP A 131 -9.39 4.37 1.26
N GLY A 132 -9.70 5.45 1.98
CA GLY A 132 -10.39 6.62 1.45
C GLY A 132 -9.58 7.46 0.44
N PRO A 133 -10.18 8.51 -0.15
CA PRO A 133 -11.60 8.87 -0.07
C PRO A 133 -12.47 8.02 -1.02
N ASN A 134 -13.66 7.66 -0.57
CA ASN A 134 -14.68 6.94 -1.33
C ASN A 134 -16.02 7.69 -1.23
N GLY A 135 -16.56 8.14 -2.37
CA GLY A 135 -17.78 8.95 -2.42
C GLY A 135 -19.04 8.28 -1.83
N ARG A 136 -19.07 6.95 -1.67
CA ARG A 136 -20.23 6.27 -1.06
C ARG A 136 -20.17 6.25 0.47
N THR A 137 -18.97 6.26 1.06
CA THR A 137 -18.77 5.96 2.49
C THR A 137 -18.08 7.08 3.24
N THR A 138 -17.04 7.71 2.67
CA THR A 138 -16.26 8.74 3.35
C THR A 138 -17.13 9.91 3.78
N GLU A 139 -18.01 10.42 2.91
CA GLU A 139 -18.94 11.51 3.25
C GLU A 139 -19.85 11.16 4.43
N ARG A 140 -20.33 9.91 4.49
CA ARG A 140 -21.22 9.47 5.58
C ARG A 140 -20.47 9.40 6.90
N ILE A 141 -19.22 8.91 6.88
CA ILE A 141 -18.37 8.81 8.05
C ILE A 141 -18.02 10.22 8.57
N VAL A 142 -17.56 11.11 7.69
CA VAL A 142 -17.27 12.52 8.00
C VAL A 142 -18.46 13.18 8.68
N ASN A 143 -19.65 13.08 8.06
CA ASN A 143 -20.89 13.64 8.60
C ASN A 143 -21.25 13.10 9.99
N ILE A 144 -21.00 11.81 10.27
CA ILE A 144 -21.26 11.23 11.60
C ILE A 144 -20.28 11.78 12.63
N LEU A 145 -18.99 11.85 12.29
CA LEU A 145 -17.94 12.31 13.19
C LEU A 145 -18.08 13.80 13.51
N GLU A 146 -18.41 14.63 12.51
CA GLU A 146 -18.66 16.06 12.73
C GLU A 146 -19.83 16.28 13.68
N ARG A 147 -20.96 15.59 13.46
CA ARG A 147 -22.12 15.69 14.37
C ARG A 147 -21.81 15.20 15.78
N ALA A 148 -20.93 14.22 15.90
CA ALA A 148 -20.51 13.68 17.20
C ALA A 148 -19.40 14.52 17.87
N GLY A 149 -18.77 15.45 17.15
CA GLY A 149 -17.61 16.19 17.65
C GLY A 149 -16.40 15.31 17.94
N ILE A 150 -16.25 14.17 17.26
CA ILE A 150 -15.20 13.18 17.52
C ILE A 150 -14.04 13.39 16.54
N PRO A 151 -12.80 13.64 17.01
CA PRO A 151 -11.64 13.74 16.13
C PRO A 151 -11.27 12.39 15.52
N ALA A 152 -10.77 12.41 14.29
CA ALA A 152 -10.31 11.22 13.58
C ALA A 152 -9.23 11.56 12.54
N THR A 153 -8.53 10.52 12.08
CA THR A 153 -7.54 10.61 10.99
C THR A 153 -7.90 9.65 9.85
N PHE A 154 -7.88 10.13 8.62
CA PHE A 154 -8.14 9.33 7.41
C PHE A 154 -6.83 9.06 6.67
N PHE A 155 -6.36 7.83 6.67
CA PHE A 155 -5.24 7.40 5.84
C PHE A 155 -5.74 7.12 4.42
N MET A 156 -5.48 8.07 3.52
CA MET A 156 -6.03 8.06 2.17
C MET A 156 -5.04 7.49 1.15
N VAL A 157 -5.57 6.77 0.17
CA VAL A 157 -4.81 6.23 -0.96
C VAL A 157 -4.66 7.33 -2.01
N GLY A 158 -3.42 7.64 -2.41
CA GLY A 158 -3.12 8.76 -3.30
C GLY A 158 -3.93 8.75 -4.60
N ARG A 159 -4.08 7.59 -5.27
CA ARG A 159 -4.90 7.49 -6.49
C ARG A 159 -6.39 7.81 -6.27
N HIS A 160 -6.91 7.61 -5.06
CA HIS A 160 -8.30 7.93 -4.73
C HIS A 160 -8.44 9.44 -4.50
N VAL A 161 -7.44 10.07 -3.86
CA VAL A 161 -7.39 11.53 -3.71
C VAL A 161 -7.38 12.22 -5.08
N VAL A 162 -6.55 11.77 -6.01
CA VAL A 162 -6.52 12.30 -7.39
C VAL A 162 -7.88 12.17 -8.10
N ARG A 163 -8.64 11.12 -7.83
CA ARG A 163 -9.97 10.88 -8.42
C ARG A 163 -11.08 11.71 -7.77
N ALA A 164 -10.95 12.03 -6.49
CA ALA A 164 -11.95 12.74 -5.71
C ALA A 164 -11.32 13.85 -4.84
N PRO A 165 -10.64 14.84 -5.46
CA PRO A 165 -9.88 15.85 -4.71
C PRO A 165 -10.78 16.72 -3.84
N ALA A 166 -11.98 17.07 -4.34
CA ALA A 166 -12.96 17.84 -3.57
C ALA A 166 -13.33 17.14 -2.24
N LEU A 167 -13.53 15.82 -2.26
CA LEU A 167 -13.88 15.06 -1.07
C LEU A 167 -12.72 14.97 -0.07
N ALA A 168 -11.47 14.84 -0.56
CA ALA A 168 -10.30 14.92 0.32
C ALA A 168 -10.17 16.30 0.97
N HIS A 169 -10.38 17.37 0.21
CA HIS A 169 -10.40 18.74 0.73
C HIS A 169 -11.51 18.96 1.75
N ASP A 170 -12.71 18.41 1.52
CA ASP A 170 -13.82 18.51 2.46
C ASP A 170 -13.49 17.83 3.80
N VAL A 171 -12.84 16.66 3.77
CA VAL A 171 -12.36 15.99 4.99
C VAL A 171 -11.34 16.85 5.75
N ALA A 172 -10.38 17.46 5.04
CA ALA A 172 -9.39 18.35 5.66
C ALA A 172 -10.05 19.61 6.24
N ARG A 173 -11.00 20.21 5.50
CA ARG A 173 -11.73 21.42 5.89
C ARG A 173 -12.64 21.20 7.09
N ALA A 174 -13.14 19.98 7.26
CA ALA A 174 -13.86 19.55 8.46
C ALA A 174 -12.94 19.38 9.69
N GLY A 175 -11.63 19.54 9.55
CA GLY A 175 -10.66 19.51 10.65
C GLY A 175 -10.14 18.12 11.00
N PHE A 176 -10.43 17.10 10.18
CA PHE A 176 -9.87 15.76 10.37
C PHE A 176 -8.42 15.68 9.87
N GLY A 177 -7.64 14.80 10.50
CA GLY A 177 -6.29 14.50 10.02
C GLY A 177 -6.34 13.71 8.70
N ILE A 178 -5.38 13.96 7.80
CA ILE A 178 -5.19 13.13 6.60
C ILE A 178 -3.79 12.51 6.66
N GLY A 179 -3.76 11.18 6.61
CA GLY A 179 -2.55 10.36 6.56
C GLY A 179 -2.35 9.75 5.18
N ASN A 180 -1.14 9.22 4.96
CA ASN A 180 -0.74 8.58 3.71
C ASN A 180 -0.99 7.07 3.78
N HIS A 181 -1.74 6.52 2.83
CA HIS A 181 -2.02 5.08 2.71
C HIS A 181 -1.47 4.48 1.41
N THR A 182 -0.27 4.89 1.02
CA THR A 182 0.37 4.60 -0.28
C THR A 182 -0.41 5.15 -1.48
N TYR A 183 0.19 5.12 -2.67
CA TYR A 183 -0.43 5.69 -3.86
C TYR A 183 -1.37 4.68 -4.52
N THR A 184 -0.96 3.41 -4.57
CA THR A 184 -1.68 2.34 -5.27
C THR A 184 -2.33 1.32 -4.36
N HIS A 185 -2.15 1.42 -3.03
CA HIS A 185 -2.58 0.40 -2.07
C HIS A 185 -1.87 -0.95 -2.30
N THR A 186 -0.58 -0.89 -2.66
CA THR A 186 0.27 -2.07 -2.82
C THR A 186 0.86 -2.48 -1.46
N LYS A 187 0.99 -3.79 -1.24
CA LYS A 187 1.65 -4.33 -0.05
C LYS A 187 3.14 -3.99 -0.08
N LEU A 188 3.58 -3.06 0.77
CA LEU A 188 4.97 -2.61 0.83
C LEU A 188 5.96 -3.74 1.17
N THR A 189 5.53 -4.80 1.85
CA THR A 189 6.35 -5.99 2.15
C THR A 189 6.77 -6.78 0.91
N LEU A 190 6.14 -6.54 -0.23
CA LEU A 190 6.47 -7.16 -1.51
C LEU A 190 7.32 -6.25 -2.41
N LEU A 191 7.62 -5.03 -1.96
CA LEU A 191 8.34 -4.02 -2.73
C LEU A 191 9.77 -3.84 -2.24
N GLY A 192 10.65 -3.45 -3.17
CA GLY A 192 11.99 -2.98 -2.82
C GLY A 192 11.98 -1.55 -2.26
N PRO A 193 13.05 -1.10 -1.57
CA PRO A 193 13.11 0.21 -0.91
C PRO A 193 12.77 1.40 -1.81
N ARG A 194 13.22 1.36 -3.08
CA ARG A 194 12.92 2.41 -4.07
C ARG A 194 11.43 2.52 -4.36
N GLN A 195 10.77 1.40 -4.67
CA GLN A 195 9.35 1.38 -4.99
C GLN A 195 8.50 1.79 -3.79
N THR A 196 8.90 1.36 -2.59
CA THR A 196 8.27 1.81 -1.34
C THR A 196 8.37 3.33 -1.17
N ALA A 197 9.55 3.93 -1.43
CA ALA A 197 9.72 5.38 -1.36
C ALA A 197 8.89 6.11 -2.42
N GLU A 198 8.79 5.57 -3.63
CA GLU A 198 7.94 6.09 -4.71
C GLU A 198 6.46 6.09 -4.31
N GLU A 199 5.93 4.97 -3.80
CA GLU A 199 4.54 4.84 -3.31
C GLU A 199 4.19 5.88 -2.24
N ILE A 200 5.10 6.10 -1.29
CA ILE A 200 4.91 7.10 -0.23
C ILE A 200 4.97 8.51 -0.82
N SER A 201 5.95 8.80 -1.68
CA SER A 201 6.17 10.14 -2.23
C SER A 201 5.05 10.60 -3.15
N TRP A 202 4.55 9.70 -4.02
CA TRP A 202 3.41 10.01 -4.90
C TRP A 202 2.13 10.25 -4.12
N ALA A 203 1.85 9.44 -3.10
CA ALA A 203 0.71 9.67 -2.24
C ALA A 203 0.84 10.96 -1.44
N HIS A 204 2.03 11.28 -0.95
CA HIS A 204 2.26 12.55 -0.26
C HIS A 204 1.97 13.73 -1.20
N GLY A 205 2.52 13.72 -2.41
CA GLY A 205 2.25 14.76 -3.42
C GLY A 205 0.76 14.90 -3.76
N ALA A 206 0.03 13.79 -3.85
CA ALA A 206 -1.42 13.81 -4.09
C ALA A 206 -2.24 14.36 -2.91
N ILE A 207 -1.74 14.24 -1.67
CA ILE A 207 -2.44 14.70 -0.46
C ILE A 207 -2.17 16.18 -0.17
N VAL A 208 -0.93 16.65 -0.41
CA VAL A 208 -0.52 18.02 -0.06
C VAL A 208 -0.59 19.01 -1.23
N GLY A 209 -0.65 18.53 -2.46
CA GLY A 209 -0.76 19.34 -3.68
C GLY A 209 -2.20 19.74 -3.96
#